data_AF-A0A3P1VXX1-F1
#
_entry.id   AF-A0A3P1VXX1-F1
#
_cell.length_a   1.000
_cell.length_b   1.000
_cell.length_c   1.000
_cell.angle_alpha   90.00
_cell.angle_beta   90.00
_cell.angle_gamma   90.00
#
_symmetry.space_group_name_H-M   'P 1'
#
loop_
_entity.id
_entity.type
_entity.pdbx_description
1 polymer ?
#
loop_
_entity_poly.entity_id
_entity_poly.type
_entity_poly.pdbx_seq_one_letter_code
_entity_poly.pdbx_strand_id
1 'polypeptide(L)' 'MQKIKVYFMEITDLNGQKHQIKSLNYEEIFKFQKRHKGKVAGIHKGRKLVTKEKLKEIKTEHCFK' A
#
# COMPACT_ATOMS: atom_id res chain seq x y z
N MET A 1 -12.88 12.84 16.55
CA MET A 1 -11.86 11.79 16.35
C MET A 1 -10.98 12.13 15.15
N GLN A 2 -9.66 12.18 15.31
CA GLN A 2 -8.72 12.48 14.22
C GLN A 2 -8.62 11.26 13.28
N LYS A 3 -9.10 11.40 12.04
CA LYS A 3 -8.96 10.38 10.99
C LYS A 3 -7.63 10.59 10.27
N ILE A 4 -6.84 9.53 10.13
CA ILE A 4 -5.54 9.55 9.46
C ILE A 4 -5.72 8.98 8.06
N LYS A 5 -5.15 9.64 7.07
CA LYS A 5 -5.17 9.18 5.69
C LYS A 5 -4.07 8.16 5.47
N VAL A 6 -4.47 6.95 5.09
CA VAL A 6 -3.58 5.87 4.69
C VAL A 6 -3.79 5.64 3.20
N TYR A 7 -2.69 5.58 2.46
CA TYR A 7 -2.67 5.16 1.07
C TYR A 7 -2.35 3.67 1.04
N PHE A 8 -2.96 2.96 0.10
CA PHE A 8 -2.64 1.56 -0.15
C PHE A 8 -2.47 1.32 -1.65
N MET A 9 -1.64 0.33 -1.95
CA MET A 9 -1.38 -0.15 -3.29
C MET A 9 -1.40 -1.66 -3.26
N GLU A 10 -2.29 -2.24 -4.05
CA GLU A 10 -2.30 -3.67 -4.32
C GLU A 10 -1.59 -3.92 -5.63
N ILE A 11 -0.64 -4.83 -5.60
CA ILE A 11 0.19 -5.24 -6.72
C ILE A 11 -0.13 -6.68 -7.00
N THR A 12 -0.43 -6.99 -8.26
CA THR A 12 -0.48 -8.37 -8.73
C THR A 12 0.82 -8.63 -9.45
N ASP A 13 1.60 -9.60 -8.97
CA ASP A 13 2.84 -10.00 -9.64
C ASP A 13 2.55 -10.80 -10.93
N LEU A 14 3.60 -11.18 -11.66
CA LEU A 14 3.46 -11.93 -12.90
C LEU A 14 2.92 -13.35 -12.70
N ASN A 15 2.99 -13.88 -11.47
CA ASN A 15 2.45 -15.17 -11.09
C ASN A 15 0.99 -15.07 -10.59
N GLY A 16 0.39 -13.88 -10.65
CA GLY A 16 -0.97 -13.63 -10.17
C GLY A 16 -1.08 -13.49 -8.65
N GLN A 17 0.02 -13.50 -7.90
CA GLN A 17 -0.03 -13.29 -6.46
C GLN A 17 -0.28 -11.81 -6.15
N LYS A 18 -1.20 -11.57 -5.21
CA LYS A 18 -1.55 -10.23 -4.76
C LYS A 18 -0.73 -9.87 -3.54
N HIS A 19 -0.08 -8.73 -3.62
CA HIS A 19 0.70 -8.16 -2.54
C HIS A 19 0.17 -6.76 -2.23
N GLN A 20 0.13 -6.38 -0.96
CA GLN A 20 -0.44 -5.10 -0.54
C GLN A 20 0.58 -4.25 0.21
N ILE A 21 0.78 -3.04 -0.28
CA ILE A 21 1.60 -2.01 0.38
C ILE A 21 0.65 -0.99 0.98
N LYS A 22 0.88 -0.64 2.24
CA LYS A 22 0.17 0.43 2.94
C LYS A 22 1.20 1.47 3.33
N SER A 23 0.90 2.76 3.17
CA SER A 23 1.78 3.84 3.64
C SER A 23 0.97 5.09 3.99
N LEU A 24 1.50 5.87 4.92
CA LEU A 24 1.00 7.20 5.23
C LEU A 24 1.51 8.26 4.24
N ASN A 25 2.58 7.95 3.51
CA ASN A 25 3.20 8.82 2.52
C ASN A 25 2.86 8.34 1.10
N TYR A 26 2.17 9.19 0.34
CA TYR A 26 1.87 8.89 -1.07
C TYR A 26 3.13 8.78 -1.93
N GLU A 27 4.19 9.50 -1.58
CA GLU A 27 5.44 9.50 -2.33
C GLU A 27 6.13 8.13 -2.29
N GLU A 28 6.04 7.41 -1.17
CA GLU A 28 6.59 6.04 -1.04
C GLU A 28 5.87 5.08 -2.00
N ILE A 29 4.54 5.16 -2.05
CA ILE A 29 3.73 4.36 -2.96
C ILE A 29 4.08 4.67 -4.42
N PHE A 30 4.27 5.95 -4.75
CA PHE A 30 4.63 6.36 -6.10
C PHE A 30 6.06 5.92 -6.50
N LYS A 31 7.03 6.04 -5.60
CA LYS A 31 8.40 5.55 -5.80
C LYS A 31 8.42 4.05 -6.02
N PHE A 32 7.65 3.29 -5.23
CA PHE A 32 7.51 1.85 -5.42
C PHE A 32 6.95 1.53 -6.82
N GLN A 33 5.85 2.19 -7.21
CA GLN A 33 5.26 1.99 -8.54
C GLN A 33 6.28 2.23 -9.66
N LYS A 34 7.07 3.31 -9.58
CA LYS A 34 8.09 3.63 -10.58
C LYS A 34 9.17 2.55 -10.67
N ARG A 35 9.63 2.06 -9.52
CA ARG A 35 10.69 1.02 -9.43
C ARG A 35 10.24 -0.32 -10.00
N HIS A 36 8.96 -0.66 -9.84
CA HIS A 36 8.41 -1.95 -10.26
C HIS A 36 7.59 -1.88 -11.57
N LYS A 37 7.60 -0.73 -12.25
CA LYS A 37 6.91 -0.54 -13.54
C LYS A 37 7.47 -1.54 -14.55
N GLY A 38 6.62 -2.43 -15.06
CA GLY A 38 6.98 -3.51 -16.00
C GLY A 38 7.37 -4.85 -15.36
N LYS A 39 7.45 -4.94 -14.03
CA LYS A 39 7.72 -6.20 -13.28
C LYS A 39 6.48 -6.79 -12.60
N VAL A 40 5.33 -6.14 -12.76
CA VAL A 40 4.06 -6.50 -12.10
C VAL A 40 2.95 -6.50 -13.14
N ALA A 41 2.05 -7.46 -13.04
CA ALA A 41 0.94 -7.64 -13.97
C ALA A 41 -0.17 -6.59 -13.77
N GLY A 42 -0.36 -6.12 -12.54
CA GLY A 42 -1.42 -5.17 -12.21
C GLY A 42 -1.10 -4.32 -10.99
N ILE A 43 -1.62 -3.10 -10.98
CA ILE A 43 -1.49 -2.17 -9.86
C ILE A 43 -2.85 -1.52 -9.60
N HIS A 44 -3.38 -1.70 -8.41
CA HIS A 44 -4.55 -0.99 -7.91
C HIS A 44 -4.12 -0.06 -6.78
N LYS A 45 -4.58 1.19 -6.79
CA LYS A 45 -4.25 2.18 -5.76
C LYS A 45 -5.52 2.68 -5.11
N GLY A 46 -5.46 2.88 -3.80
CA GLY A 46 -6.54 3.51 -3.07
C GLY A 46 -6.06 4.30 -1.87
N ARG A 47 -7.02 4.95 -1.23
CA ARG A 47 -6.80 5.69 0.01
C ARG A 47 -7.97 5.46 0.93
N LYS A 48 -7.69 5.35 2.22
CA LYS A 48 -8.71 5.19 3.26
C LYS A 48 -8.40 6.12 4.42
N LEU A 49 -9.46 6.63 5.03
CA LEU A 49 -9.37 7.34 6.30
C LEU A 49 -9.56 6.31 7.43
N VAL A 50 -8.58 6.21 8.32
CA VAL A 50 -8.58 5.24 9.43
C VAL A 50 -8.45 5.97 10.77
N THR A 51 -8.85 5.33 11.87
CA THR A 51 -8.61 5.83 13.22
C THR A 51 -7.18 5.56 13.67
N LYS A 52 -6.72 6.21 14.74
CA LYS A 52 -5.38 5.99 15.32
C LYS A 52 -5.16 4.53 15.76
N GLU A 53 -6.18 3.89 16.30
CA GLU A 53 -6.14 2.48 16.72
C GLU A 53 -5.93 1.57 15.51
N LYS A 54 -6.74 1.74 14.46
CA LYS A 54 -6.62 0.96 13.23
C LYS A 54 -5.28 1.20 12.51
N LEU A 55 -4.69 2.38 12.65
CA LEU A 55 -3.35 2.65 12.13
C LEU A 55 -2.26 1.85 12.85
N LYS A 56 -2.36 1.63 14.16
CA LYS A 56 -1.39 0.79 14.89
C LYS A 56 -1.41 -0.65 14.37
N GLU A 57 -2.59 -1.20 14.12
CA GLU A 57 -2.77 -2.53 13.51
C GLU A 57 -2.15 -2.61 12.11
N ILE A 58 -2.37 -1.59 11.27
CA ILE A 58 -1.82 -1.55 9.92
C ILE A 58 -0.28 -1.50 9.91
N LYS A 59 0.35 -0.79 10.86
CA LYS A 59 1.81 -0.69 10.94
C LYS A 59 2.49 -2.01 11.30
N THR A 60 1.83 -2.87 12.06
CA THR A 60 2.31 -4.23 12.38
C THR A 60 2.22 -5.19 11.19
N GLU A 61 1.40 -4.87 10.17
CA GLU A 61 1.16 -5.69 8.98
C GLU A 61 2.01 -5.28 7.76
N HIS A 62 3.11 -4.52 7.89
CA HIS A 62 3.95 -4.14 6.74
C HIS A 62 4.57 -5.38 6.07
N CYS A 63 3.79 -5.99 5.17
CA CYS A 63 4.09 -7.19 4.40
C CYS A 63 4.50 -6.80 2.99
N PHE A 64 5.78 -6.50 2.84
CA PHE A 64 6.51 -6.81 1.61
C PHE A 64 7.96 -7.09 2.06
N LYS A 65 8.28 -8.37 2.26
CA LYS A 65 9.66 -8.86 2.34
C LYS A 65 10.18 -9.09 0.93
#